data_AF-A0A418Y4E9-F1
#
_entry.id   AF-A0A418Y4E9-F1
#
_cell.length_a   1.000
_cell.length_b   1.000
_cell.length_c   1.000
_cell.angle_alpha   90.00
_cell.angle_beta   90.00
_cell.angle_gamma   90.00
#
_symmetry.space_group_name_H-M   'P 1'
#
loop_
_entity.id
_entity.type
_entity.pdbx_description
1 polymer ?
#
loop_
_entity_poly.entity_id
_entity_poly.type
_entity_poly.pdbx_seq_one_letter_code
_entity_poly.pdbx_strand_id
1 'polypeptide(L)'
;MSTLRPKYITFDCYGTLTRFRMADMAREMFADRVPADRMAEFILHFAAYRLDEVLDPWKPYKEVVMNAVERTCKKWGIPYIEAEGQAFYDA
;
A
#
# COMPACT_ATOMS: atom_id res chain seq x y z
N MET A 1 -5.31 1.36 45.82
CA MET A 1 -4.73 1.60 44.48
C MET A 1 -5.84 2.11 43.58
N SER A 2 -5.62 3.21 42.84
CA SER A 2 -6.59 3.67 41.84
C SER A 2 -6.48 2.80 40.58
N THR A 3 -7.60 2.29 40.10
CA THR A 3 -7.68 1.52 38.87
C THR A 3 -7.66 2.46 37.66
N LEU A 4 -6.77 2.23 36.69
CA LEU A 4 -6.76 2.98 35.45
C LEU A 4 -8.07 2.72 34.68
N ARG A 5 -8.85 3.79 34.41
CA ARG A 5 -10.12 3.70 33.66
C ARG A 5 -10.18 4.79 32.59
N PRO A 6 -9.69 4.53 31.37
CA PRO A 6 -9.74 5.49 30.27
C PRO A 6 -11.19 5.83 29.89
N LYS A 7 -11.45 7.10 29.54
CA LYS A 7 -12.75 7.55 29.03
C LYS A 7 -12.89 7.37 27.52
N TYR A 8 -11.78 7.41 26.80
CA TYR A 8 -11.71 7.26 25.35
C TYR A 8 -10.49 6.42 25.00
N ILE A 9 -10.62 5.62 23.95
CA ILE A 9 -9.53 4.87 23.34
C ILE A 9 -9.67 5.09 21.84
N THR A 10 -8.64 5.63 21.22
CA THR A 10 -8.56 5.82 19.78
C THR A 10 -7.69 4.74 19.18
N PHE A 11 -8.08 4.24 18.02
CA PHE A 11 -7.33 3.27 17.26
C PHE A 11 -6.95 3.90 15.93
N ASP A 12 -5.73 3.63 15.51
CA ASP A 12 -5.39 3.80 14.10
C ASP A 12 -6.24 2.83 13.25
N CYS A 13 -6.44 3.14 11.98
CA CYS A 13 -7.24 2.31 11.09
C CYS A 13 -6.41 1.18 10.47
N TYR A 14 -5.39 1.51 9.69
CA TYR A 14 -4.68 0.58 8.82
C TYR A 14 -3.66 -0.26 9.58
N GLY A 15 -3.86 -1.58 9.62
CA GLY A 15 -2.98 -2.50 10.35
C GLY A 15 -3.30 -2.61 11.83
N THR A 16 -4.25 -1.80 12.33
CA THR A 16 -4.80 -1.92 13.69
C THR A 16 -6.24 -2.42 13.66
N LEU A 17 -7.15 -1.72 12.97
CA LEU A 17 -8.56 -2.13 12.79
C LEU A 17 -8.80 -2.91 11.49
N THR A 18 -8.04 -2.62 10.43
CA THR A 18 -8.15 -3.30 9.13
C THR A 18 -6.88 -4.08 8.79
N ARG A 19 -7.02 -5.17 8.03
CA ARG A 19 -5.88 -5.99 7.60
C ARG A 19 -5.17 -5.31 6.42
N PHE A 20 -4.14 -4.52 6.71
CA PHE A 20 -3.38 -3.80 5.71
C PHE A 20 -2.40 -4.71 4.93
N ARG A 21 -2.89 -5.43 3.93
CA ARG A 21 -2.19 -6.55 3.24
C ARG A 21 -1.61 -6.20 1.85
N MET A 22 -1.03 -5.00 1.72
CA MET A 22 -0.49 -4.47 0.47
C MET A 22 0.55 -5.37 -0.21
N ALA A 23 1.45 -5.98 0.56
CA ALA A 23 2.46 -6.89 0.00
C ALA A 23 1.85 -8.18 -0.55
N ASP A 24 0.88 -8.78 0.17
CA ASP A 24 0.23 -10.02 -0.26
C ASP A 24 -0.59 -9.78 -1.53
N MET A 25 -1.35 -8.69 -1.57
CA MET A 25 -2.11 -8.30 -2.75
C MET A 25 -1.21 -8.04 -3.97
N ALA A 26 -0.05 -7.39 -3.77
CA ALA A 26 0.91 -7.21 -4.86
C ALA A 26 1.45 -8.55 -5.38
N ARG A 27 1.73 -9.54 -4.50
CA ARG A 27 2.13 -10.88 -4.94
C ARG A 27 1.06 -11.56 -5.79
N GLU A 28 -0.18 -11.51 -5.33
CA GLU A 28 -1.32 -12.16 -6.00
C GLU A 28 -1.63 -11.49 -7.34
N MET A 29 -1.68 -10.16 -7.35
CA MET A 29 -2.09 -9.36 -8.50
C MET A 29 -1.06 -9.35 -9.63
N PHE A 30 0.23 -9.27 -9.30
CA PHE A 30 1.31 -9.16 -10.30
C PHE A 30 2.05 -10.48 -10.57
N ALA A 31 1.54 -11.61 -10.08
CA ALA A 31 2.18 -12.93 -10.22
C ALA A 31 2.47 -13.34 -11.68
N ASP A 32 1.66 -12.86 -12.62
CA ASP A 32 1.76 -13.13 -14.05
C ASP A 32 2.73 -12.19 -14.80
N ARG A 33 3.05 -11.03 -14.21
CA ARG A 33 3.83 -9.95 -14.83
C ARG A 33 5.20 -9.74 -14.19
N VAL A 34 5.39 -10.17 -12.96
CA VAL A 34 6.63 -10.04 -12.21
C VAL A 34 7.22 -11.43 -11.95
N PRO A 35 8.47 -11.71 -12.38
CA PRO A 35 9.15 -12.96 -12.07
C PRO A 35 9.19 -13.26 -10.57
N ALA A 36 8.91 -14.50 -10.18
CA ALA A 36 8.74 -14.88 -8.77
C ALA A 36 10.00 -14.62 -7.92
N ASP A 37 11.19 -14.78 -8.49
CA ASP A 37 12.49 -14.50 -7.87
C ASP A 37 12.71 -12.99 -7.63
N ARG A 38 12.00 -12.14 -8.37
CA ARG A 38 12.08 -10.67 -8.28
C ARG A 38 10.88 -10.02 -7.58
N MET A 39 9.87 -10.80 -7.19
CA MET A 39 8.67 -10.28 -6.53
C MET A 39 8.95 -9.52 -5.23
N ALA A 40 9.95 -9.97 -4.45
CA ALA A 40 10.35 -9.26 -3.23
C ALA A 40 10.89 -7.85 -3.51
N GLU A 41 11.67 -7.70 -4.59
CA GLU A 41 12.20 -6.41 -5.03
C GLU A 41 11.06 -5.50 -5.56
N PHE A 42 10.07 -6.07 -6.25
CA PHE A 42 8.89 -5.33 -6.71
C PHE A 42 8.11 -4.73 -5.53
N ILE A 43 7.83 -5.55 -4.51
CA ILE A 43 7.14 -5.12 -3.29
C ILE A 43 7.93 -4.05 -2.54
N LEU A 44 9.26 -4.18 -2.48
CA LEU A 44 10.13 -3.18 -1.86
C LEU A 44 10.01 -1.83 -2.58
N HIS A 45 10.03 -1.81 -3.91
CA HIS A 45 9.82 -0.58 -4.69
C HIS A 45 8.42 0.01 -4.46
N PHE A 46 7.39 -0.82 -4.42
CA PHE A 46 6.03 -0.36 -4.11
C PHE A 46 5.91 0.26 -2.72
N ALA A 47 6.54 -0.35 -1.72
CA ALA A 47 6.59 0.21 -0.36
C ALA A 47 7.37 1.54 -0.32
N ALA A 48 8.51 1.62 -1.03
CA ALA A 48 9.31 2.83 -1.11
C ALA A 48 8.56 3.98 -1.79
N TYR A 49 7.84 3.72 -2.88
CA TYR A 49 7.04 4.76 -3.54
C TYR A 49 5.85 5.23 -2.71
N ARG A 50 5.20 4.36 -1.92
CA ARG A 50 4.17 4.82 -0.97
C ARG A 50 4.75 5.77 0.10
N LEU A 51 5.97 5.49 0.56
CA LEU A 51 6.67 6.39 1.48
C LEU A 51 7.02 7.72 0.79
N ASP A 52 7.50 7.68 -0.45
CA ASP A 52 7.85 8.88 -1.20
C ASP A 52 6.63 9.78 -1.47
N GLU A 53 5.48 9.20 -1.84
CA GLU A 53 4.24 9.94 -2.10
C GLU A 53 3.69 10.70 -0.88
N VAL A 54 4.02 10.30 0.35
CA VAL A 54 3.59 11.01 1.57
C VAL A 54 4.57 12.11 2.01
N LEU A 55 5.73 12.24 1.36
CA LEU A 55 6.68 13.33 1.59
C LEU A 55 6.39 14.57 0.73
N ASP A 56 5.53 14.43 -0.28
CA ASP A 56 5.01 15.48 -1.15
C ASP A 56 4.00 16.41 -0.45
N PRO A 57 3.54 17.49 -1.11
CA PRO A 57 2.33 18.20 -0.69
C PRO A 57 1.18 17.24 -0.40
N TRP A 58 0.38 17.59 0.60
CA TRP A 58 -0.73 16.75 1.05
C TRP A 58 -1.64 16.36 -0.11
N LYS A 59 -1.98 15.07 -0.17
CA LYS A 59 -2.91 14.49 -1.12
C LYS A 59 -3.75 13.40 -0.42
N PRO A 60 -4.98 13.12 -0.89
CA PRO A 60 -5.79 12.02 -0.40
C PRO A 60 -5.03 10.68 -0.41
N TYR A 61 -5.27 9.83 0.58
CA TYR A 61 -4.58 8.55 0.69
C TYR A 61 -4.81 7.63 -0.54
N LYS A 62 -5.98 7.74 -1.18
CA LYS A 62 -6.25 7.08 -2.46
C LYS A 62 -5.20 7.42 -3.52
N GLU A 63 -4.86 8.71 -3.65
CA GLU A 63 -3.87 9.17 -4.62
C GLU A 63 -2.47 8.67 -4.26
N VAL A 64 -2.10 8.66 -2.97
CA VAL A 64 -0.84 8.07 -2.49
C VAL A 64 -0.70 6.63 -2.96
N VAL A 65 -1.75 5.82 -2.80
CA VAL A 65 -1.73 4.39 -3.18
C VAL A 65 -1.67 4.24 -4.70
N MET A 66 -2.55 4.92 -5.43
CA MET A 66 -2.63 4.80 -6.90
C MET A 66 -1.33 5.26 -7.59
N ASN A 67 -0.79 6.41 -7.18
CA ASN A 67 0.47 6.93 -7.71
C ASN A 67 1.64 5.98 -7.43
N ALA A 68 1.70 5.41 -6.22
CA ALA A 68 2.76 4.48 -5.86
C ALA A 68 2.72 3.20 -6.72
N VAL A 69 1.52 2.66 -7.02
CA VAL A 69 1.37 1.52 -7.93
C VAL A 69 1.81 1.91 -9.34
N GLU A 70 1.33 3.02 -9.87
CA GLU A 70 1.69 3.51 -11.21
C GLU A 70 3.21 3.69 -11.36
N ARG A 71 3.85 4.34 -10.38
CA ARG A 71 5.31 4.54 -10.36
C ARG A 71 6.07 3.22 -10.27
N THR A 72 5.54 2.25 -9.53
CA THR A 72 6.11 0.89 -9.47
C THR A 72 6.00 0.22 -10.83
N CYS A 73 4.82 0.18 -11.45
CA CYS A 73 4.60 -0.40 -12.77
C CYS A 73 5.53 0.22 -13.82
N LYS A 74 5.64 1.56 -13.82
CA LYS A 74 6.55 2.30 -14.70
C LYS A 74 8.01 1.90 -14.52
N LYS A 75 8.48 1.75 -13.27
CA LYS A 75 9.85 1.31 -12.98
C LYS A 75 10.15 -0.10 -13.51
N TRP A 76 9.14 -0.98 -13.51
CA TRP A 76 9.27 -2.37 -13.93
C TRP A 76 8.92 -2.62 -15.39
N GLY A 77 8.52 -1.58 -16.14
CA GLY A 77 8.11 -1.72 -17.54
C GLY A 77 6.79 -2.47 -17.72
N ILE A 78 5.94 -2.46 -16.70
CA ILE A 78 4.63 -3.15 -16.69
C ILE A 78 3.53 -2.11 -16.96
N PRO A 79 2.49 -2.45 -17.75
CA PRO A 79 1.33 -1.57 -17.92
C PRO A 79 0.63 -1.30 -16.59
N TYR A 80 0.34 -0.04 -16.31
CA TYR A 80 -0.51 0.33 -15.17
C TYR A 80 -1.99 0.18 -15.56
N ILE A 81 -2.76 -0.47 -14.67
CA ILE A 81 -4.20 -0.63 -14.81
C ILE A 81 -4.85 0.06 -13.61
N GLU A 82 -5.71 1.05 -13.87
CA GLU A 82 -6.32 1.87 -12.80
C GLU A 82 -7.10 1.03 -11.77
N ALA A 83 -7.81 0.00 -12.24
CA ALA A 83 -8.56 -0.91 -11.39
C ALA A 83 -7.68 -1.66 -10.37
N GLU A 84 -6.41 -1.90 -10.69
CA GLU A 84 -5.45 -2.53 -9.79
C GLU A 84 -5.05 -1.59 -8.66
N GLY A 85 -4.80 -0.32 -8.98
CA GLY A 85 -4.58 0.74 -7.98
C GLY A 85 -5.79 0.92 -7.07
N GLN A 86 -7.00 0.91 -7.64
CA GLN A 86 -8.26 1.00 -6.90
C GLN A 86 -8.45 -0.19 -5.95
N ALA A 87 -8.15 -1.41 -6.40
CA ALA A 87 -8.28 -2.61 -5.57
C ALA A 87 -7.41 -2.55 -4.30
N PHE A 88 -6.22 -1.94 -4.35
CA PHE A 88 -5.40 -1.72 -3.14
C PHE A 88 -6.03 -0.75 -2.14
N TYR A 89 -6.74 0.27 -2.61
CA TYR A 89 -7.40 1.25 -1.75
C TYR A 89 -8.66 0.69 -1.08
N ASP A 90 -9.37 -0.21 -1.77
CA ASP A 90 -10.65 -0.77 -1.30
C ASP A 90 -10.49 -1.99 -0.35
N ALA A 91 -9.28 -2.48 -0.13
CA ALA A 91 -8.97 -3.67 0.67
C ALA A 91 -8.87 -3.41 2.18
#